data_AF-A0A0V9UD12-F1
#
_entry.id   AF-A0A0V9UD12-F1
#
_cell.length_a   1.000
_cell.length_b   1.000
_cell.length_c   1.000
_cell.angle_alpha   90.00
_cell.angle_beta   90.00
_cell.angle_gamma   90.00
#
_symmetry.space_group_name_H-M   'P 1'
#
loop_
_entity.id
_entity.type
_entity.pdbx_description
1 polymer ?
#
loop_
_entity_poly.entity_id
_entity_poly.type
_entity_poly.pdbx_seq_one_letter_code
_entity_poly.pdbx_strand_id
1 'polypeptide(L)'
;MSAPDRTLISTPRGDVRCVHVAGVAAYRVGYPPTSWEWTPWEFATDGRFTGRWDDPAGVWRTLYVGATRLSCYLEVLAYARKSEELSAALDEIVDDDEGEFPTIAPGRVPRSWMSSRVTGSGTITGWFVVPGDPESVATLRALFRPHAIRLGLLDLDTAAIRDGRPRALTQAISQWVNTLPDPHGEPVAGIEFESRHGDGLVLWALYERPGDGPVSKNVTVLDYGPVEERDPDLIEAMRLHNLVWEDD
;
A
#
# COMPACT_ATOMS: atom_id res chain seq x y z
N MET A 1 -17.75 0.47 17.88
CA MET A 1 -16.44 -0.18 17.65
C MET A 1 -15.60 0.04 18.90
N SER A 2 -15.03 -1.02 19.48
CA SER A 2 -14.04 -0.85 20.54
C SER A 2 -12.79 -0.20 19.93
N ALA A 3 -12.12 0.68 20.67
CA ALA A 3 -10.82 1.19 20.24
C ALA A 3 -9.87 -0.01 20.01
N PRO A 4 -9.07 0.00 18.94
CA PRO A 4 -8.15 -1.11 18.68
C PRO A 4 -7.12 -1.17 19.80
N ASP A 5 -6.76 -2.39 20.20
CA ASP A 5 -5.79 -2.60 21.28
C ASP A 5 -4.39 -2.19 20.79
N ARG A 6 -3.80 -1.21 21.47
CA ARG A 6 -2.50 -0.63 21.10
C ARG A 6 -1.50 -0.94 22.19
N THR A 7 -0.37 -1.52 21.81
CA THR A 7 0.70 -1.89 22.74
C THR A 7 2.07 -1.47 22.21
N LEU A 8 3.02 -1.33 23.12
CA LEU A 8 4.42 -1.18 22.76
C LEU A 8 5.08 -2.55 22.75
N ILE A 9 5.83 -2.82 21.70
CA ILE A 9 6.73 -3.97 21.62
C ILE A 9 8.14 -3.46 21.79
N SER A 10 8.79 -3.89 22.87
CA SER A 10 10.20 -3.59 23.09
C SER A 10 11.08 -4.48 22.24
N THR A 11 11.88 -3.86 21.38
CA THR A 11 12.90 -4.54 20.59
C THR A 11 14.29 -4.17 21.11
N PRO A 12 15.35 -4.96 20.81
CA PRO A 12 16.73 -4.57 21.12
C PRO A 12 17.16 -3.23 20.50
N ARG A 13 16.37 -2.68 19.58
CA ARG A 13 16.64 -1.47 18.82
C ARG A 13 15.78 -0.27 19.27
N GLY A 14 14.87 -0.46 20.20
CA GLY A 14 13.90 0.54 20.66
C GLY A 14 12.46 0.01 20.62
N ASP A 15 11.54 0.74 21.22
CA ASP A 15 10.13 0.37 21.25
C ASP A 15 9.45 0.70 19.92
N VAL A 16 8.51 -0.13 19.51
CA VAL A 16 7.62 0.16 18.38
C VAL A 16 6.17 0.00 18.80
N ARG A 17 5.31 0.87 18.28
CA ARG A 17 3.87 0.75 18.47
C ARG A 17 3.34 -0.36 17.58
N CYS A 18 2.56 -1.25 18.18
CA CYS A 18 1.72 -2.20 17.47
C CYS A 18 0.25 -1.99 17.83
N VAL A 19 -0.59 -2.41 16.89
CA VAL A 19 -2.04 -2.42 17.04
C VAL A 19 -2.56 -3.82 16.73
N HIS A 20 -3.40 -4.36 17.60
CA HIS A 20 -4.11 -5.59 17.36
C HIS A 20 -5.42 -5.29 16.65
N VAL A 21 -5.56 -5.91 15.50
CA VAL A 21 -6.75 -5.84 14.67
C VAL A 21 -7.42 -7.20 14.80
N ALA A 22 -8.71 -7.24 15.17
CA ALA A 22 -9.44 -8.48 15.39
C ALA A 22 -10.77 -8.45 14.62
N GLY A 23 -10.82 -9.18 13.50
CA GLY A 23 -12.01 -9.24 12.64
C GLY A 23 -12.41 -7.88 12.06
N VAL A 24 -11.47 -6.96 11.85
CA VAL A 24 -11.77 -5.63 11.30
C VAL A 24 -11.97 -5.73 9.79
N ALA A 25 -12.98 -5.02 9.29
CA ALA A 25 -13.27 -4.95 7.86
C ALA A 25 -12.05 -4.48 7.06
N ALA A 26 -11.77 -5.19 5.98
CA ALA A 26 -10.70 -4.87 5.04
C ALA A 26 -11.21 -5.02 3.60
N TYR A 27 -10.72 -4.14 2.75
CA TYR A 27 -11.08 -4.09 1.34
C TYR A 27 -9.81 -4.17 0.50
N ARG A 28 -9.95 -4.66 -0.72
CA ARG A 28 -8.86 -4.72 -1.68
C ARG A 28 -9.39 -4.49 -3.08
N VAL A 29 -8.60 -3.82 -3.90
CA VAL A 29 -8.78 -3.78 -5.35
C VAL A 29 -7.54 -4.43 -5.94
N GLY A 30 -7.74 -5.54 -6.64
CA GLY A 30 -6.67 -6.35 -7.19
C GLY A 30 -7.05 -6.91 -8.54
N TYR A 31 -6.36 -7.98 -8.94
CA TYR A 31 -6.61 -8.67 -10.19
C TYR A 31 -7.37 -9.98 -9.92
N PRO A 32 -8.06 -10.54 -10.92
CA PRO A 32 -8.61 -11.89 -10.86
C PRO A 32 -7.55 -12.92 -10.41
N PRO A 33 -7.95 -14.03 -9.77
CA PRO A 33 -9.35 -14.49 -9.65
C PRO A 33 -10.15 -13.88 -8.49
N THR A 34 -9.54 -13.56 -7.34
CA THR A 34 -10.29 -13.20 -6.11
C THR A 34 -9.89 -11.86 -5.49
N SER A 35 -8.91 -11.15 -6.06
CA SER A 35 -8.17 -10.03 -5.47
C SER A 35 -7.36 -10.36 -4.21
N TRP A 36 -7.66 -11.42 -3.45
CA TRP A 36 -7.04 -11.73 -2.15
C TRP A 36 -5.78 -12.59 -2.22
N GLU A 37 -5.55 -13.25 -3.35
CA GLU A 37 -4.38 -14.08 -3.53
C GLU A 37 -3.10 -13.24 -3.59
N TRP A 38 -2.01 -13.83 -3.10
CA TRP A 38 -0.69 -13.28 -3.27
C TRP A 38 -0.38 -13.11 -4.76
N THR A 39 0.12 -11.94 -5.15
CA THR A 39 0.53 -11.71 -6.53
C THR A 39 1.56 -12.76 -6.94
N PRO A 40 1.36 -13.47 -8.06
CA PRO A 40 2.32 -14.44 -8.56
C PRO A 40 3.69 -13.79 -8.84
N TRP A 41 4.78 -14.52 -8.53
CA TRP A 41 6.15 -14.04 -8.71
C TRP A 41 6.51 -13.71 -10.17
N GLU A 42 5.80 -14.26 -11.14
CA GLU A 42 5.96 -13.92 -12.57
C GLU A 42 5.67 -12.44 -12.89
N PHE A 43 4.94 -11.74 -12.03
CA PHE A 43 4.69 -10.30 -12.17
C PHE A 43 5.72 -9.43 -11.45
N ALA A 44 6.73 -10.03 -10.81
CA ALA A 44 7.79 -9.30 -10.16
C ALA A 44 8.81 -8.77 -11.21
N THR A 45 9.32 -7.56 -11.00
CA THR A 45 10.39 -6.99 -11.82
C THR A 45 11.73 -7.26 -11.15
N ASP A 46 12.65 -7.91 -11.86
CA ASP A 46 13.95 -8.35 -11.32
C ASP A 46 13.81 -9.13 -9.99
N GLY A 47 12.80 -9.99 -9.92
CA GLY A 47 12.49 -10.80 -8.74
C GLY A 47 11.86 -10.04 -7.57
N ARG A 48 11.45 -8.76 -7.75
CA ARG A 48 10.90 -7.94 -6.67
C ARG A 48 9.62 -7.21 -7.06
N PHE A 49 8.76 -7.02 -6.05
CA PHE A 49 7.66 -6.07 -6.12
C PHE A 49 8.11 -4.69 -5.63
N THR A 50 7.42 -3.64 -6.06
CA THR A 50 7.89 -2.25 -5.93
C THR A 50 6.98 -1.36 -5.07
N GLY A 51 6.10 -1.96 -4.27
CA GLY A 51 5.29 -1.27 -3.27
C GLY A 51 6.15 -0.67 -2.15
N ARG A 52 5.56 0.29 -1.40
CA ARG A 52 6.26 1.02 -0.32
C ARG A 52 6.78 0.07 0.77
N TRP A 53 6.01 -0.93 1.13
CA TRP A 53 6.31 -1.87 2.21
C TRP A 53 6.72 -3.26 1.68
N ASP A 54 7.10 -3.36 0.40
CA ASP A 54 7.55 -4.63 -0.17
C ASP A 54 8.96 -5.00 0.25
N ASP A 55 9.28 -6.28 0.15
CA ASP A 55 10.62 -6.77 0.47
C ASP A 55 11.66 -6.26 -0.55
N PRO A 56 12.70 -5.52 -0.10
CA PRO A 56 13.78 -5.11 -0.99
C PRO A 56 14.65 -6.30 -1.46
N ALA A 57 14.50 -7.49 -0.85
CA ALA A 57 15.23 -8.70 -1.22
C ALA A 57 14.45 -9.68 -2.12
N GLY A 58 13.13 -9.51 -2.29
CA GLY A 58 12.31 -10.40 -3.14
C GLY A 58 12.08 -11.80 -2.57
N VAL A 59 12.04 -11.94 -1.24
CA VAL A 59 11.89 -13.21 -0.51
C VAL A 59 10.44 -13.45 -0.09
N TRP A 60 9.68 -12.39 0.21
CA TRP A 60 8.28 -12.47 0.63
C TRP A 60 7.42 -11.43 -0.08
N ARG A 61 6.11 -11.71 -0.18
CA ARG A 61 5.11 -10.85 -0.81
C ARG A 61 4.36 -10.02 0.23
N THR A 62 3.73 -8.95 -0.25
CA THR A 62 2.89 -8.07 0.56
C THR A 62 1.48 -7.99 -0.01
N LEU A 63 0.48 -8.03 0.85
CA LEU A 63 -0.92 -7.76 0.51
C LEU A 63 -1.30 -6.38 1.05
N TYR A 64 -1.49 -5.41 0.15
CA TYR A 64 -2.07 -4.11 0.49
C TYR A 64 -3.60 -4.20 0.56
N VAL A 65 -4.16 -3.73 1.66
CA VAL A 65 -5.61 -3.68 1.91
C VAL A 65 -5.95 -2.35 2.59
N GLY A 66 -7.20 -1.92 2.49
CA GLY A 66 -7.67 -0.66 3.10
C GLY A 66 -8.83 -0.86 4.06
N ALA A 67 -8.98 0.05 5.02
CA ALA A 67 -10.10 0.07 5.96
C ALA A 67 -11.44 0.37 5.28
N THR A 68 -11.39 0.99 4.09
CA THR A 68 -12.55 1.26 3.24
C THR A 68 -12.21 0.95 1.79
N ARG A 69 -13.21 0.58 0.99
CA ARG A 69 -13.02 0.42 -0.45
C ARG A 69 -12.61 1.73 -1.12
N LEU A 70 -13.12 2.88 -0.66
CA LEU A 70 -12.69 4.21 -1.07
C LEU A 70 -11.17 4.39 -0.93
N SER A 71 -10.59 4.02 0.22
CA SER A 71 -9.13 4.11 0.42
C SER A 71 -8.33 3.26 -0.58
N CYS A 72 -8.85 2.08 -0.95
CA CYS A 72 -8.22 1.24 -1.96
C CYS A 72 -8.28 1.89 -3.34
N TYR A 73 -9.44 2.41 -3.76
CA TYR A 73 -9.58 3.10 -5.04
C TYR A 73 -8.67 4.33 -5.14
N LEU A 74 -8.56 5.12 -4.07
CA LEU A 74 -7.66 6.27 -4.03
C LEU A 74 -6.20 5.87 -4.29
N GLU A 75 -5.74 4.74 -3.75
CA GLU A 75 -4.37 4.26 -4.01
C GLU A 75 -4.21 3.73 -5.45
N VAL A 76 -5.13 2.88 -5.94
CA VAL A 76 -4.97 2.24 -7.25
C VAL A 76 -5.22 3.18 -8.44
N LEU A 77 -5.95 4.28 -8.23
CA LEU A 77 -6.18 5.33 -9.24
C LEU A 77 -5.14 6.45 -9.18
N ALA A 78 -4.24 6.45 -8.19
CA ALA A 78 -3.28 7.54 -8.00
C ALA A 78 -2.35 7.77 -9.20
N TYR A 79 -2.12 6.76 -10.04
CA TYR A 79 -1.29 6.88 -11.24
C TYR A 79 -1.91 7.79 -12.31
N ALA A 80 -3.23 7.89 -12.36
CA ALA A 80 -3.96 8.64 -13.37
C ALA A 80 -4.18 10.11 -12.97
N ARG A 81 -3.75 10.51 -11.76
CA ARG A 81 -3.88 11.89 -11.28
C ARG A 81 -3.13 12.85 -12.20
N LYS A 82 -3.72 14.02 -12.44
CA LYS A 82 -3.01 15.13 -13.05
C LYS A 82 -1.84 15.53 -12.14
N SER A 83 -0.63 15.53 -12.68
CA SER A 83 0.53 16.18 -12.07
C SER A 83 0.98 17.26 -13.03
N GLU A 84 1.05 18.49 -12.55
CA GLU A 84 1.53 19.63 -13.33
C GLU A 84 3.00 19.44 -13.71
N GLU A 85 3.79 18.81 -12.83
CA GLU A 85 5.18 18.45 -13.10
C GLU A 85 5.31 17.36 -14.18
N LEU A 86 4.43 16.35 -14.15
CA LEU A 86 4.41 15.31 -15.18
C LEU A 86 3.87 15.84 -16.51
N SER A 87 2.88 16.74 -16.49
CA SER A 87 2.33 17.36 -17.69
C SER A 87 3.36 18.29 -18.33
N ALA A 88 4.07 19.10 -17.55
CA ALA A 88 5.17 19.93 -18.04
C ALA A 88 6.35 19.10 -18.57
N ALA A 89 6.70 18.00 -17.90
CA ALA A 89 7.75 17.09 -18.38
C ALA A 89 7.37 16.31 -19.65
N LEU A 90 6.07 16.05 -19.88
CA LEU A 90 5.56 15.44 -21.11
C LEU A 90 5.50 16.46 -22.26
N ASP A 91 5.10 17.71 -21.98
CA ASP A 91 5.10 18.82 -22.96
C ASP A 91 6.51 19.20 -23.45
N GLU A 92 7.56 18.90 -22.68
CA GLU A 92 8.97 19.09 -23.04
C GLU A 92 9.53 17.95 -23.93
N ILE A 93 8.82 16.82 -24.06
CA ILE A 93 9.22 15.72 -24.95
C ILE A 93 8.71 16.05 -26.36
N VAL A 94 9.64 16.38 -27.27
CA VAL A 94 9.35 16.49 -28.71
C VAL A 94 9.27 15.07 -29.27
N ASP A 95 8.07 14.63 -29.65
CA ASP A 95 7.86 13.36 -30.36
C ASP A 95 8.48 13.46 -31.77
N ASP A 96 9.54 12.69 -32.02
CA ASP A 96 10.16 12.52 -33.35
C ASP A 96 9.86 11.13 -33.95
N ASP A 97 9.08 10.29 -33.25
CA ASP A 97 8.67 8.95 -33.68
C ASP A 97 7.17 8.73 -33.43
N GLU A 98 6.37 8.60 -34.50
CA GLU A 98 4.96 8.17 -34.50
C GLU A 98 4.82 6.69 -34.09
N GLY A 99 5.18 6.34 -32.84
CA GLY A 99 5.05 5.00 -32.29
C GLY A 99 3.85 4.87 -31.35
N GLU A 100 2.86 4.05 -31.72
CA GLU A 100 1.64 3.74 -30.95
C GLU A 100 1.94 3.13 -29.56
N PHE A 101 2.15 3.96 -28.55
CA PHE A 101 1.81 3.65 -27.17
C PHE A 101 0.86 4.74 -26.68
N PRO A 102 -0.44 4.48 -26.50
CA PRO A 102 -1.36 5.51 -26.05
C PRO A 102 -0.91 6.03 -24.68
N THR A 103 -0.40 7.26 -24.65
CA THR A 103 -0.18 7.99 -23.41
C THR A 103 -1.56 8.39 -22.90
N ILE A 104 -2.09 7.64 -21.92
CA ILE A 104 -3.35 8.00 -21.25
C ILE A 104 -3.17 9.43 -20.71
N ALA A 105 -3.99 10.35 -21.20
CA ALA A 105 -3.90 11.75 -20.83
C ALA A 105 -4.11 11.88 -19.31
N PRO A 106 -3.28 12.66 -18.59
CA PRO A 106 -3.44 12.86 -17.15
C PRO A 106 -4.87 13.29 -16.80
N GLY A 107 -5.45 12.66 -15.79
CA GLY A 107 -6.83 12.90 -15.38
C GLY A 107 -7.87 12.06 -16.13
N ARG A 108 -7.48 11.15 -17.02
CA ARG A 108 -8.39 10.20 -17.67
C ARG A 108 -8.06 8.77 -17.29
N VAL A 109 -9.09 7.92 -17.26
CA VAL A 109 -8.98 6.48 -16.99
C VAL A 109 -9.77 5.73 -18.06
N PRO A 110 -9.20 4.75 -18.77
CA PRO A 110 -9.98 3.95 -19.71
C PRO A 110 -10.92 3.01 -18.95
N ARG A 111 -12.11 2.74 -19.50
CA ARG A 111 -13.07 1.80 -18.87
C ARG A 111 -12.53 0.37 -18.75
N SER A 112 -11.60 -0.02 -19.64
CA SER A 112 -10.87 -1.30 -19.56
C SER A 112 -10.09 -1.47 -18.25
N TRP A 113 -9.79 -0.39 -17.54
CA TRP A 113 -9.23 -0.42 -16.19
C TRP A 113 -10.08 -1.23 -15.21
N MET A 114 -11.42 -1.15 -15.32
CA MET A 114 -12.35 -1.90 -14.47
C MET A 114 -12.35 -3.39 -14.85
N SER A 115 -12.39 -3.69 -16.15
CA SER A 115 -12.48 -5.07 -16.66
C SER A 115 -11.28 -5.95 -16.28
N SER A 116 -10.15 -5.34 -15.97
CA SER A 116 -8.93 -6.05 -15.52
C SER A 116 -8.88 -6.26 -14.01
N ARG A 117 -9.86 -5.78 -13.23
CA ARG A 117 -9.79 -5.74 -11.76
C ARG A 117 -10.99 -6.38 -11.07
N VAL A 118 -10.73 -6.81 -9.85
CA VAL A 118 -11.71 -7.38 -8.91
C VAL A 118 -11.61 -6.61 -7.60
N THR A 119 -12.77 -6.30 -7.02
CA THR A 119 -12.85 -5.80 -5.65
C THR A 119 -13.09 -6.96 -4.70
N GLY A 120 -12.52 -6.88 -3.51
CA GLY A 120 -12.68 -7.86 -2.44
C GLY A 120 -13.08 -7.18 -1.14
N SER A 121 -13.92 -7.86 -0.36
CA SER A 121 -14.18 -7.54 1.04
C SER A 121 -13.87 -8.74 1.92
N GLY A 122 -13.38 -8.45 3.12
CA GLY A 122 -12.94 -9.45 4.07
C GLY A 122 -12.79 -8.86 5.45
N THR A 123 -12.24 -9.65 6.36
CA THR A 123 -11.74 -9.15 7.65
C THR A 123 -10.30 -9.55 7.86
N ILE A 124 -9.52 -8.68 8.49
CA ILE A 124 -8.16 -8.98 8.91
C ILE A 124 -8.06 -9.20 10.42
N THR A 125 -7.17 -10.09 10.82
CA THR A 125 -6.83 -10.33 12.22
C THR A 125 -5.32 -10.48 12.39
N GLY A 126 -4.72 -9.75 13.32
CA GLY A 126 -3.30 -9.84 13.64
C GLY A 126 -2.73 -8.57 14.28
N TRP A 127 -1.46 -8.63 14.63
CA TRP A 127 -0.71 -7.48 15.15
C TRP A 127 0.02 -6.77 14.01
N PHE A 128 -0.18 -5.45 13.91
CA PHE A 128 0.42 -4.61 12.89
C PHE A 128 1.30 -3.55 13.54
N VAL A 129 2.53 -3.37 13.07
CA VAL A 129 3.37 -2.25 13.49
C VAL A 129 2.80 -0.97 12.89
N VAL A 130 2.87 0.14 13.65
CA VAL A 130 2.44 1.48 13.21
C VAL A 130 3.69 2.38 13.09
N PRO A 131 4.38 2.43 11.94
CA PRO A 131 5.61 3.21 11.78
C PRO A 131 5.44 4.71 12.06
N GLY A 132 4.26 5.26 11.78
CA GLY A 132 3.95 6.68 11.99
C GLY A 132 3.64 7.08 13.44
N ASP A 133 3.53 6.13 14.37
CA ASP A 133 3.32 6.43 15.80
C ASP A 133 4.56 7.11 16.40
N PRO A 134 4.44 8.10 17.29
CA PRO A 134 5.60 8.83 17.83
C PRO A 134 6.70 7.94 18.43
N GLU A 135 6.32 6.85 19.10
CA GLU A 135 7.27 5.89 19.68
C GLU A 135 8.01 5.12 18.59
N SER A 136 7.29 4.64 17.58
CA SER A 136 7.88 4.01 16.40
C SER A 136 8.79 4.97 15.65
N VAL A 137 8.39 6.23 15.44
CA VAL A 137 9.20 7.25 14.75
C VAL A 137 10.50 7.50 15.50
N ALA A 138 10.48 7.58 16.83
CA ALA A 138 11.69 7.78 17.63
C ALA A 138 12.71 6.65 17.39
N THR A 139 12.24 5.39 17.45
CA THR A 139 13.05 4.19 17.18
C THR A 139 13.54 4.16 15.73
N LEU A 140 12.63 4.33 14.76
CA LEU A 140 12.95 4.30 13.33
C LEU A 140 13.94 5.40 12.96
N ARG A 141 13.79 6.61 13.51
CA ARG A 141 14.72 7.71 13.30
C ARG A 141 16.12 7.36 13.83
N ALA A 142 16.24 6.73 14.99
CA ALA A 142 17.54 6.29 15.51
C ALA A 142 18.23 5.27 14.57
N LEU A 143 17.45 4.37 13.96
CA LEU A 143 17.98 3.28 13.12
C LEU A 143 18.23 3.68 11.67
N PHE A 144 17.28 4.38 11.06
CA PHE A 144 17.19 4.56 9.61
C PHE A 144 17.45 5.99 9.14
N ARG A 145 17.62 6.97 10.04
CA ARG A 145 17.95 8.35 9.64
C ARG A 145 19.18 8.45 8.73
N PRO A 146 20.31 7.73 8.99
CA PRO A 146 21.43 7.76 8.05
C PRO A 146 21.07 7.24 6.66
N HIS A 147 20.14 6.29 6.56
CA HIS A 147 19.65 5.79 5.29
C HIS A 147 18.73 6.81 4.59
N ALA A 148 17.82 7.44 5.34
CA ALA A 148 16.97 8.52 4.83
C ALA A 148 17.80 9.66 4.22
N ILE A 149 18.87 10.09 4.90
CA ILE A 149 19.79 11.14 4.41
C ILE A 149 20.49 10.70 3.12
N ARG A 150 20.99 9.46 3.04
CA ARG A 150 21.60 8.94 1.79
C ARG A 150 20.62 8.89 0.62
N LEU A 151 19.33 8.79 0.90
CA LEU A 151 18.26 8.81 -0.09
C LEU A 151 17.77 10.23 -0.42
N GLY A 152 18.41 11.28 0.12
CA GLY A 152 18.12 12.68 -0.16
C GLY A 152 17.06 13.33 0.74
N LEU A 153 16.59 12.63 1.78
CA LEU A 153 15.66 13.19 2.75
C LEU A 153 16.40 14.01 3.81
N LEU A 154 15.78 15.09 4.30
CA LEU A 154 16.36 15.94 5.35
C LEU A 154 16.43 15.22 6.70
N ASP A 155 15.45 14.37 6.98
CA ASP A 155 15.30 13.66 8.23
C ASP A 155 14.42 12.40 8.06
N LEU A 156 14.25 11.64 9.14
CA LEU A 156 13.21 10.61 9.24
C LEU A 156 12.16 11.07 10.26
N ASP A 157 11.03 11.53 9.75
CA ASP A 157 9.83 11.92 10.48
C ASP A 157 8.58 11.26 9.86
N THR A 158 7.39 11.64 10.31
CA THR A 158 6.13 11.10 9.78
C THR A 158 5.89 11.48 8.32
N ALA A 159 6.39 12.63 7.86
CA ALA A 159 6.31 13.02 6.45
C ALA A 159 7.17 12.08 5.59
N ALA A 160 8.41 11.80 6.00
CA ALA A 160 9.29 10.85 5.32
C ALA A 160 8.69 9.43 5.25
N ILE A 161 7.98 8.99 6.31
CA ILE A 161 7.29 7.69 6.33
C ILE A 161 6.10 7.68 5.37
N ARG A 162 5.35 8.79 5.29
CA ARG A 162 4.16 8.92 4.44
C ARG A 162 4.50 9.15 2.97
N ASP A 163 5.69 9.68 2.69
CA ASP A 163 6.14 9.94 1.33
C ASP A 163 6.10 8.66 0.47
N GLY A 164 5.64 8.82 -0.78
CA GLY A 164 5.62 7.75 -1.76
C GLY A 164 7.00 7.44 -2.34
N ARG A 165 7.97 8.35 -2.18
CA ARG A 165 9.35 8.19 -2.68
C ARG A 165 10.33 8.83 -1.69
N PRO A 166 11.55 8.28 -1.53
CA PRO A 166 12.06 7.07 -2.14
C PRO A 166 11.57 5.81 -1.41
N ARG A 167 11.07 4.82 -2.17
CA ARG A 167 10.52 3.58 -1.60
C ARG A 167 11.54 2.74 -0.84
N ALA A 168 12.82 2.88 -1.17
CA ALA A 168 13.92 2.18 -0.50
C ALA A 168 13.90 2.38 1.02
N LEU A 169 13.47 3.55 1.52
CA LEU A 169 13.37 3.80 2.96
C LEU A 169 12.30 2.92 3.60
N THR A 170 11.07 2.97 3.10
CA THR A 170 9.95 2.21 3.66
C THR A 170 10.14 0.71 3.47
N GLN A 171 10.77 0.27 2.38
CA GLN A 171 11.12 -1.14 2.15
C GLN A 171 12.18 -1.65 3.15
N ALA A 172 13.21 -0.84 3.45
CA ALA A 172 14.20 -1.19 4.48
C ALA A 172 13.58 -1.27 5.88
N ILE A 173 12.64 -0.37 6.20
CA ILE A 173 11.86 -0.42 7.43
C ILE A 173 10.99 -1.68 7.46
N SER A 174 10.31 -1.99 6.35
CA SER A 174 9.46 -3.17 6.19
C SER A 174 10.22 -4.47 6.45
N GLN A 175 11.41 -4.60 5.86
CA GLN A 175 12.29 -5.73 6.07
C GLN A 175 12.67 -5.92 7.54
N TRP A 176 12.97 -4.85 8.26
CA TRP A 176 13.23 -4.94 9.70
C TRP A 176 11.96 -5.33 10.47
N VAL A 177 10.83 -4.67 10.19
CA VAL A 177 9.54 -4.95 10.84
C VAL A 177 9.10 -6.40 10.63
N ASN A 178 9.35 -6.99 9.46
CA ASN A 178 9.03 -8.38 9.16
C ASN A 178 9.72 -9.38 10.11
N THR A 179 10.86 -8.99 10.72
CA THR A 179 11.58 -9.83 11.69
C THR A 179 11.07 -9.70 13.13
N LEU A 180 10.16 -8.77 13.40
CA LEU A 180 9.69 -8.49 14.75
C LEU A 180 8.62 -9.50 15.21
N PRO A 181 8.70 -9.96 16.47
CA PRO A 181 7.61 -10.68 17.11
C PRO A 181 6.49 -9.71 17.51
N ASP A 182 5.29 -10.25 17.61
CA ASP A 182 4.12 -9.66 18.24
C ASP A 182 4.20 -9.87 19.78
N PRO A 183 3.25 -9.33 20.55
CA PRO A 183 3.23 -9.46 22.01
C PRO A 183 3.09 -10.90 22.53
N HIS A 184 2.70 -11.84 21.67
CA HIS A 184 2.57 -13.27 21.97
C HIS A 184 3.79 -14.08 21.52
N GLY A 185 4.79 -13.44 20.89
CA GLY A 185 6.00 -14.08 20.40
C GLY A 185 5.89 -14.62 18.98
N GLU A 186 4.75 -14.46 18.31
CA GLU A 186 4.55 -14.85 16.91
C GLU A 186 4.99 -13.72 15.97
N PRO A 187 5.36 -13.97 14.71
CA PRO A 187 5.71 -12.86 13.81
C PRO A 187 4.54 -11.88 13.61
N VAL A 188 4.80 -10.57 13.62
CA VAL A 188 3.77 -9.56 13.32
C VAL A 188 3.12 -9.82 11.95
N ALA A 189 1.83 -9.52 11.81
CA ALA A 189 1.08 -9.74 10.58
C ALA A 189 1.49 -8.76 9.47
N GLY A 190 1.96 -7.55 9.82
CA GLY A 190 2.27 -6.54 8.83
C GLY A 190 2.47 -5.14 9.40
N ILE A 191 2.20 -4.15 8.56
CA ILE A 191 2.23 -2.72 8.88
C ILE A 191 0.84 -2.11 8.72
N GLU A 192 0.42 -1.30 9.68
CA GLU A 192 -0.66 -0.33 9.55
C GLU A 192 -0.06 1.04 9.22
N PHE A 193 -0.60 1.71 8.21
CA PHE A 193 -0.13 3.02 7.78
C PHE A 193 -1.27 3.87 7.23
N GLU A 194 -1.10 5.19 7.30
CA GLU A 194 -2.04 6.11 6.67
C GLU A 194 -1.71 6.31 5.20
N SER A 195 -2.76 6.36 4.36
CA SER A 195 -2.64 6.76 2.96
C SER A 195 -2.09 8.18 2.87
N ARG A 196 -1.34 8.44 1.80
CA ARG A 196 -0.91 9.80 1.43
C ARG A 196 -2.04 10.66 0.84
N HIS A 197 -3.19 10.07 0.53
CA HIS A 197 -4.29 10.73 -0.16
C HIS A 197 -5.31 11.40 0.78
N GLY A 198 -5.12 11.29 2.09
CA GLY A 198 -5.98 11.91 3.07
C GLY A 198 -5.68 11.38 4.47
N ASP A 199 -5.90 12.21 5.48
CA ASP A 199 -5.75 11.82 6.87
C ASP A 199 -6.88 10.86 7.28
N GLY A 200 -6.58 9.93 8.19
CA GLY A 200 -7.56 8.93 8.65
C GLY A 200 -7.90 7.83 7.65
N LEU A 201 -7.26 7.81 6.46
CA LEU A 201 -7.37 6.71 5.50
C LEU A 201 -6.39 5.60 5.88
N VAL A 202 -6.84 4.68 6.72
CA VAL A 202 -6.01 3.56 7.21
C VAL A 202 -5.88 2.47 6.14
N LEU A 203 -4.64 2.04 5.92
CA LEU A 203 -4.24 0.94 5.05
C LEU A 203 -3.38 -0.05 5.83
N TRP A 204 -3.33 -1.29 5.37
CA TRP A 204 -2.43 -2.31 5.89
C TRP A 204 -1.63 -2.95 4.76
N ALA A 205 -0.39 -3.28 5.08
CA ALA A 205 0.50 -4.11 4.28
C ALA A 205 0.73 -5.41 5.06
N LEU A 206 0.05 -6.48 4.66
CA LEU A 206 0.18 -7.81 5.28
C LEU A 206 1.35 -8.55 4.66
N TYR A 207 2.17 -9.19 5.48
CA TYR A 207 3.28 -10.00 4.99
C TYR A 207 2.86 -11.43 4.70
N GLU A 208 3.39 -11.97 3.61
CA GLU A 208 3.43 -13.41 3.41
C GLU A 208 4.33 -14.07 4.46
N ARG A 209 3.80 -15.09 5.13
CA ARG A 209 4.51 -15.87 6.15
C ARG A 209 4.69 -17.32 5.70
N PRO A 210 5.76 -18.00 6.15
CA PRO A 210 5.88 -19.44 5.97
C PRO A 210 4.63 -20.18 6.45
N GLY A 211 4.07 -21.02 5.59
CA GLY A 211 2.83 -21.76 5.86
C GLY A 211 1.55 -21.06 5.41
N ASP A 212 1.61 -19.84 4.87
CA ASP A 212 0.46 -19.25 4.19
C ASP A 212 0.08 -20.07 2.96
N GLY A 213 -1.23 -20.15 2.71
CA GLY A 213 -1.77 -20.67 1.45
C GLY A 213 -1.74 -19.60 0.35
N PRO A 214 -2.64 -19.71 -0.65
CA PRO A 214 -2.79 -18.69 -1.69
C PRO A 214 -3.19 -17.31 -1.15
N VAL A 215 -3.86 -17.28 0.01
CA VAL A 215 -4.28 -16.09 0.75
C VAL A 215 -3.60 -16.11 2.12
N SER A 216 -3.27 -14.93 2.66
CA SER A 216 -2.73 -14.79 4.01
C SER A 216 -3.62 -15.45 5.06
N LYS A 217 -3.03 -16.17 6.02
CA LYS A 217 -3.76 -16.70 7.19
C LYS A 217 -4.41 -15.61 8.05
N ASN A 218 -3.94 -14.36 7.92
CA ASN A 218 -4.47 -13.20 8.64
C ASN A 218 -5.70 -12.58 7.97
N VAL A 219 -6.18 -13.14 6.86
CA VAL A 219 -7.36 -12.69 6.11
C VAL A 219 -8.46 -13.74 6.17
N THR A 220 -9.67 -13.31 6.51
CA THR A 220 -10.90 -14.06 6.23
C THR A 220 -11.62 -13.39 5.06
N VAL A 221 -11.64 -14.05 3.91
CA VAL A 221 -12.34 -13.55 2.71
C VAL A 221 -13.84 -13.69 2.92
N LEU A 222 -14.58 -12.60 2.67
CA LEU A 222 -16.04 -12.60 2.77
C LEU A 222 -16.71 -12.58 1.40
N ASP A 223 -16.25 -11.68 0.52
CA ASP A 223 -16.83 -11.51 -0.81
C ASP A 223 -15.81 -10.94 -1.79
N TYR A 224 -16.02 -11.16 -3.09
CA TYR A 224 -15.29 -10.50 -4.15
C TYR A 224 -16.11 -10.49 -5.45
N GLY A 225 -15.90 -9.46 -6.26
CA GLY A 225 -16.66 -9.27 -7.48
C GLY A 225 -16.00 -8.28 -8.45
N PRO A 226 -16.54 -8.14 -9.66
CA PRO A 226 -16.02 -7.18 -10.63
C PRO A 226 -16.05 -5.77 -10.05
N VAL A 227 -15.15 -4.90 -10.54
CA VAL A 227 -15.29 -3.47 -10.31
C VAL A 227 -16.50 -2.96 -11.11
N GLU A 228 -17.48 -2.36 -10.42
CA GLU A 228 -18.68 -1.81 -11.06
C GLU A 228 -18.55 -0.30 -11.29
N GLU A 229 -18.90 0.18 -12.48
CA GLU A 229 -18.84 1.62 -12.82
C GLU A 229 -19.72 2.49 -11.90
N ARG A 230 -20.77 1.91 -11.31
CA ARG A 230 -21.70 2.59 -10.40
C ARG A 230 -21.35 2.43 -8.93
N ASP A 231 -20.19 1.84 -8.61
CA ASP A 231 -19.72 1.74 -7.23
C ASP A 231 -19.54 3.16 -6.64
N PRO A 232 -20.25 3.51 -5.55
CA PRO A 232 -20.19 4.84 -4.97
C PRO A 232 -18.77 5.20 -4.49
N ASP A 233 -17.98 4.23 -4.03
CA ASP A 233 -16.62 4.46 -3.57
C ASP A 233 -15.67 4.73 -4.76
N LEU A 234 -15.92 4.12 -5.92
CA LEU A 234 -15.17 4.39 -7.16
C LEU A 234 -15.48 5.80 -7.67
N ILE A 235 -16.76 6.16 -7.75
CA ILE A 235 -17.21 7.49 -8.17
C ILE A 235 -16.60 8.57 -7.29
N GLU A 236 -16.60 8.36 -5.97
CA GLU A 236 -16.01 9.31 -5.02
C GLU A 236 -14.48 9.39 -5.17
N ALA A 237 -13.79 8.27 -5.36
CA ALA A 237 -12.35 8.27 -5.61
C ALA A 237 -11.98 9.04 -6.90
N MET A 238 -12.73 8.82 -7.99
CA MET A 238 -12.56 9.57 -9.23
C MET A 238 -12.79 11.06 -9.02
N ARG A 239 -13.85 11.44 -8.30
CA ARG A 239 -14.13 12.85 -7.96
C ARG A 239 -12.98 13.48 -7.17
N LEU A 240 -12.46 12.81 -6.14
CA LEU A 240 -11.35 13.31 -5.31
C LEU A 240 -10.04 13.46 -6.09
N HIS A 241 -9.78 12.59 -7.07
CA HIS A 241 -8.61 12.67 -7.94
C HIS A 241 -8.81 13.54 -9.18
N ASN A 242 -10.00 14.14 -9.35
CA ASN A 242 -10.41 14.88 -10.55
C ASN A 242 -10.26 14.05 -11.85
N LEU A 243 -10.65 12.78 -11.79
CA LEU A 243 -10.60 11.83 -12.91
C LEU A 243 -11.93 11.80 -13.65
N VAL A 244 -11.84 11.61 -14.96
CA VAL A 244 -12.97 11.26 -15.82
C VAL A 244 -12.68 9.97 -16.56
N TRP A 245 -13.72 9.28 -17.01
CA TRP A 245 -13.53 8.20 -17.96
C TRP A 245 -13.00 8.76 -19.28
N GLU A 246 -12.14 8.01 -19.97
CA GLU A 246 -11.93 8.27 -21.39
C GLU A 246 -13.26 8.10 -22.11
N ASP A 247 -13.65 9.12 -22.88
CA ASP A 247 -14.74 8.99 -23.84
C ASP A 247 -14.30 8.00 -24.93
N ASP A 248 -15.24 7.19 -25.43
CA ASP A 248 -15.03 6.35 -26.62
C ASP A 248 -14.93 7.21 -27.89
#